data_AF-A0A534BRH3-F1
#
_entry.id   AF-A0A534BRH3-F1
#
_cell.length_a   1.000
_cell.length_b   1.000
_cell.length_c   1.000
_cell.angle_alpha   90.00
_cell.angle_beta   90.00
_cell.angle_gamma   90.00
#
_symmetry.space_group_name_H-M   'P 1'
#
loop_
_entity.id
_entity.type
_entity.pdbx_description
1 polymer ?
#
loop_
_entity_poly.entity_id
_entity_poly.type
_entity_poly.pdbx_seq_one_letter_code
_entity_poly.pdbx_strand_id
1 'polypeptide(L)'
;QYRRARFSFDSQSVRPYFPYAQVERGVIATAATLFHVDIKPVAGVHTWHPSVTTYDVFDGQARLGRIYLDMHPREGKDKWFSTQPLTYGIHGRQLPEGVLVCNFAGGTPGDPGLMQYGDVVVFLHEFGHLMHHLIGSQNAFVGEGGFLVEGDFIEAPSQMLEEFFHDYGVLSSFARHYQTGEVLPRDLFTRMTRADAYGRASGQQRQLMYTAVSLDFHTLPPATLDFDAVYRRDFERFNTSAFVPGDHFWASFTHLNGYSSNYYTYVLDKVIALDFFAQFDPHNLLRGAAGMRYRQAVLEPGSTRPAAQLVRDFLGREPSLDAYRRWMLAEFDAAETTASSSAR
;
A
#
# COMPACT_ATOMS: atom_id res chain seq x y z
N GLN A 1 0.97 17.48 -16.85
CA GLN A 1 0.92 17.90 -18.27
C GLN A 1 1.52 16.85 -19.20
N TYR A 2 2.74 16.33 -18.96
CA TYR A 2 3.33 15.27 -19.78
C TYR A 2 2.45 14.00 -19.90
N ARG A 3 1.91 13.48 -18.79
CA ARG A 3 0.98 12.33 -18.81
C ARG A 3 -0.23 12.53 -19.76
N ARG A 4 -0.81 13.73 -19.77
CA ARG A 4 -1.92 14.10 -20.68
C ARG A 4 -1.49 14.12 -22.14
N ALA A 5 -0.32 14.69 -22.44
CA ALA A 5 0.17 14.83 -23.81
C ALA A 5 0.72 13.52 -24.40
N ARG A 6 1.47 12.73 -23.62
CA ARG A 6 2.17 11.53 -24.09
C ARG A 6 1.36 10.26 -23.99
N PHE A 7 0.47 10.15 -23.00
CA PHE A 7 -0.33 8.95 -22.73
C PHE A 7 -1.83 9.17 -22.93
N SER A 8 -2.25 10.34 -23.41
CA SER A 8 -3.66 10.72 -23.57
C SER A 8 -4.48 10.44 -22.30
N PHE A 9 -3.86 10.63 -21.12
CA PHE A 9 -4.47 10.35 -19.82
C PHE A 9 -4.48 11.58 -18.92
N ASP A 10 -5.68 11.95 -18.45
CA ASP A 10 -5.88 12.91 -17.37
C ASP A 10 -6.28 12.16 -16.10
N SER A 11 -5.56 12.37 -15.00
CA SER A 11 -5.91 11.73 -13.72
C SER A 11 -7.31 12.09 -13.25
N GLN A 12 -7.86 13.24 -13.68
CA GLN A 12 -9.24 13.61 -13.38
C GLN A 12 -10.28 12.73 -14.09
N SER A 13 -9.94 12.12 -15.23
CA SER A 13 -10.90 11.35 -16.04
C SER A 13 -11.32 10.02 -15.40
N VAL A 14 -10.51 9.48 -14.48
CA VAL A 14 -10.81 8.20 -13.81
C VAL A 14 -11.49 8.40 -12.44
N ARG A 15 -11.34 9.58 -11.82
CA ARG A 15 -11.92 9.88 -10.49
C ARG A 15 -13.42 9.61 -10.37
N PRO A 16 -14.27 9.88 -11.38
CA PRO A 16 -15.70 9.58 -11.31
C PRO A 16 -16.03 8.10 -11.07
N TYR A 17 -15.09 7.19 -11.33
CA TYR A 17 -15.25 5.75 -11.13
C TYR A 17 -14.87 5.28 -9.71
N PHE A 18 -14.36 6.18 -8.87
CA PHE A 18 -13.88 5.87 -7.53
C PHE A 18 -14.58 6.69 -6.43
N PRO A 19 -15.91 6.69 -6.32
CA PRO A 19 -16.58 7.24 -5.15
C PRO A 19 -16.25 6.39 -3.91
N TYR A 20 -15.91 7.05 -2.79
CA TYR A 20 -15.36 6.41 -1.58
C TYR A 20 -16.14 5.17 -1.14
N ALA A 21 -17.47 5.24 -1.03
CA ALA A 21 -18.30 4.12 -0.56
C ALA A 21 -18.26 2.89 -1.50
N GLN A 22 -17.92 3.04 -2.78
CA GLN A 22 -17.69 1.91 -3.68
C GLN A 22 -16.28 1.35 -3.51
N VAL A 23 -15.29 2.23 -3.35
CA VAL A 23 -13.89 1.84 -3.11
C VAL A 23 -13.76 1.08 -1.79
N GLU A 24 -14.38 1.55 -0.70
CA GLU A 24 -14.39 0.87 0.61
C GLU A 24 -14.92 -0.56 0.47
N ARG A 25 -16.07 -0.74 -0.19
CA ARG A 25 -16.64 -2.07 -0.45
C ARG A 25 -15.72 -2.93 -1.33
N GLY A 26 -15.09 -2.34 -2.33
CA GLY A 26 -14.13 -3.01 -3.21
C GLY A 26 -12.89 -3.50 -2.48
N VAL A 27 -12.28 -2.66 -1.65
CA VAL A 27 -11.13 -2.97 -0.80
C VAL A 27 -11.48 -4.09 0.17
N ILE A 28 -12.59 -3.97 0.90
CA ILE A 28 -13.06 -4.99 1.84
C ILE A 28 -13.31 -6.33 1.13
N ALA A 29 -13.99 -6.33 -0.02
CA ALA A 29 -14.28 -7.56 -0.77
C ALA A 29 -13.01 -8.21 -1.33
N THR A 30 -12.06 -7.39 -1.80
CA THR A 30 -10.76 -7.85 -2.30
C THR A 30 -9.97 -8.52 -1.16
N ALA A 31 -9.85 -7.84 -0.02
CA ALA A 31 -9.15 -8.36 1.15
C ALA A 31 -9.82 -9.62 1.73
N ALA A 32 -11.16 -9.63 1.85
CA ALA A 32 -11.91 -10.79 2.32
C ALA A 32 -11.62 -12.04 1.47
N THR A 33 -11.62 -11.87 0.14
CA THR A 33 -11.32 -12.96 -0.79
C THR A 33 -9.86 -13.40 -0.68
N LEU A 34 -8.93 -12.45 -0.75
CA LEU A 34 -7.49 -12.72 -0.75
C LEU A 34 -7.02 -13.43 0.53
N PHE A 35 -7.52 -12.99 1.69
CA PHE A 35 -7.14 -13.53 2.99
C PHE A 35 -8.06 -14.64 3.48
N HIS A 36 -9.06 -15.04 2.70
CA HIS A 36 -10.01 -16.09 3.05
C HIS A 36 -10.69 -15.83 4.41
N VAL A 37 -11.24 -14.63 4.59
CA VAL A 37 -11.94 -14.20 5.80
C VAL A 37 -13.30 -13.60 5.46
N ASP A 38 -14.22 -13.59 6.42
CA ASP A 38 -15.44 -12.78 6.33
C ASP A 38 -15.24 -11.45 7.08
N ILE A 39 -15.61 -10.34 6.45
CA ILE A 39 -15.55 -9.00 7.05
C ILE A 39 -16.97 -8.44 7.12
N LYS A 40 -17.50 -8.26 8.33
CA LYS A 40 -18.92 -7.94 8.56
C LYS A 40 -19.08 -6.58 9.25
N PRO A 41 -19.88 -5.65 8.72
CA PRO A 41 -20.12 -4.37 9.38
C PRO A 41 -20.83 -4.57 10.72
N VAL A 42 -20.48 -3.75 11.71
CA VAL A 42 -21.08 -3.77 13.04
C VAL A 42 -21.62 -2.39 13.38
N ALA A 43 -22.91 -2.33 13.73
CA ALA A 43 -23.58 -1.12 14.16
C ALA A 43 -23.59 -0.99 15.69
N GLY A 44 -23.79 0.23 16.20
CA GLY A 44 -23.97 0.48 17.63
C GLY A 44 -22.69 0.37 18.47
N VAL A 45 -21.52 0.29 17.83
CA VAL A 45 -20.22 0.37 18.52
C VAL A 45 -19.95 1.82 18.90
N HIS A 46 -19.57 2.06 20.15
CA HIS A 46 -19.16 3.39 20.60
C HIS A 46 -17.77 3.74 20.03
N THR A 47 -17.72 4.66 19.08
CA THR A 47 -16.50 5.15 18.44
C THR A 47 -16.18 6.58 18.87
N TRP A 48 -14.95 7.05 18.63
CA TRP A 48 -14.53 8.42 18.95
C TRP A 48 -15.12 9.48 18.03
N HIS A 49 -15.69 9.10 16.89
CA HIS A 49 -16.35 10.01 15.98
C HIS A 49 -17.47 9.30 15.19
N PRO A 50 -18.64 9.94 14.94
CA PRO A 50 -19.77 9.30 14.27
C PRO A 50 -19.51 8.83 12.83
N SER A 51 -18.48 9.35 12.17
CA SER A 51 -18.10 8.94 10.81
C SER A 51 -17.27 7.67 10.75
N VAL A 52 -16.85 7.11 11.89
CA VAL A 52 -16.00 5.90 11.94
C VAL A 52 -16.87 4.67 11.70
N THR A 53 -16.56 3.90 10.65
CA THR A 53 -17.22 2.61 10.40
C THR A 53 -16.44 1.49 11.09
N THR A 54 -17.16 0.43 11.50
CA THR A 54 -16.60 -0.67 12.29
C THR A 54 -16.94 -2.00 11.65
N TYR A 55 -15.97 -2.92 11.60
CA TYR A 55 -16.15 -4.25 11.05
C TYR A 55 -15.54 -5.32 11.94
N ASP A 56 -16.21 -6.45 12.08
CA ASP A 56 -15.66 -7.66 12.69
C ASP A 56 -15.16 -8.60 11.60
N VAL A 57 -13.97 -9.18 11.82
CA VAL A 57 -13.31 -10.09 10.88
C VAL A 57 -13.38 -11.52 11.44
N PHE A 58 -13.73 -12.48 10.60
CA PHE A 58 -13.91 -13.87 10.96
C PHE A 58 -13.14 -14.81 10.04
N ASP A 59 -12.63 -15.90 10.62
CA ASP A 59 -12.19 -17.08 9.91
C ASP A 59 -13.19 -18.21 10.16
N GLY A 60 -14.06 -18.45 9.18
CA GLY A 60 -15.25 -19.28 9.36
C GLY A 60 -16.15 -18.74 10.48
N GLN A 61 -16.27 -19.50 11.57
CA GLN A 61 -17.07 -19.10 12.74
C GLN A 61 -16.24 -18.40 13.82
N ALA A 62 -14.90 -18.46 13.74
CA ALA A 62 -14.02 -17.85 14.71
C ALA A 62 -13.83 -16.36 14.40
N ARG A 63 -14.07 -15.48 15.38
CA ARG A 63 -13.78 -14.05 15.22
C ARG A 63 -12.28 -13.82 15.42
N LEU A 64 -11.62 -13.25 14.42
CA LEU A 64 -10.21 -12.89 14.47
C LEU A 64 -9.97 -11.54 15.15
N GLY A 65 -10.90 -10.60 15.05
CA GLY A 65 -10.73 -9.27 15.61
C GLY A 65 -11.73 -8.25 15.10
N ARG A 66 -11.38 -6.98 15.27
CA ARG A 66 -12.17 -5.82 14.83
C ARG A 66 -11.29 -4.77 14.16
N ILE A 67 -11.84 -4.13 13.14
CA ILE A 67 -11.22 -2.98 12.49
C ILE A 67 -12.14 -1.76 12.53
N TYR A 68 -11.53 -0.58 12.63
CA TYR A 68 -12.20 0.71 12.58
C TYR A 68 -11.65 1.51 11.39
N LEU A 69 -12.52 2.07 10.56
CA LEU A 69 -12.14 2.89 9.42
C LEU A 69 -12.50 4.35 9.71
N ASP A 70 -11.48 5.18 9.98
CA ASP A 70 -11.59 6.61 10.16
C ASP A 70 -11.03 7.32 8.92
N MET A 71 -11.88 7.52 7.91
CA MET A 71 -11.40 7.71 6.53
C MET A 71 -11.47 9.13 5.98
N HIS A 72 -12.14 10.05 6.69
CA HIS A 72 -12.40 11.41 6.21
C HIS A 72 -11.70 12.48 7.06
N PRO A 73 -11.25 13.60 6.44
CA PRO A 73 -10.59 14.68 7.15
C PRO A 73 -11.57 15.44 8.04
N ARG A 74 -11.07 15.89 9.20
CA ARG A 74 -11.78 16.82 10.09
C ARG A 74 -10.76 17.58 10.95
N GLU A 75 -11.19 18.68 11.53
CA GLU A 75 -10.37 19.47 12.44
C GLU A 75 -9.85 18.61 13.62
N GLY A 76 -8.58 18.77 13.98
CA GLY A 76 -7.95 18.04 15.09
C GLY A 76 -7.62 16.57 14.83
N LYS A 77 -8.01 16.00 13.69
CA LYS A 77 -7.65 14.62 13.30
C LYS A 77 -6.23 14.57 12.74
N ASP A 78 -5.55 13.45 12.99
CA ASP A 78 -4.31 13.10 12.31
C ASP A 78 -4.48 13.16 10.77
N LYS A 79 -3.53 13.82 10.11
CA LYS A 79 -3.49 14.04 8.66
C LYS A 79 -2.77 12.90 7.92
N TRP A 80 -2.06 12.05 8.64
CA TRP A 80 -1.36 10.90 8.07
C TRP A 80 -2.33 9.81 7.63
N PHE A 81 -1.82 8.96 6.74
CA PHE A 81 -2.47 7.73 6.34
C PHE A 81 -1.69 6.67 7.07
N SER A 82 -2.36 6.01 8.02
CA SER A 82 -1.68 5.07 8.89
C SER A 82 -2.65 4.06 9.45
N THR A 83 -2.13 2.86 9.62
CA THR A 83 -2.77 1.81 10.38
C THR A 83 -2.13 1.72 11.76
N GLN A 84 -2.96 1.64 12.81
CA GLN A 84 -2.49 1.56 14.18
C GLN A 84 -3.20 0.42 14.94
N PRO A 85 -2.47 -0.40 15.71
CA PRO A 85 -3.09 -1.33 16.64
C PRO A 85 -3.72 -0.57 17.81
N LEU A 86 -5.00 -0.81 18.08
CA LEU A 86 -5.67 -0.35 19.30
C LEU A 86 -5.50 -1.37 20.43
N THR A 87 -5.59 -2.66 20.09
CA THR A 87 -5.27 -3.76 20.97
C THR A 87 -4.49 -4.82 20.19
N TYR A 88 -3.50 -5.41 20.85
CA TYR A 88 -2.78 -6.57 20.32
C TYR A 88 -3.51 -7.85 20.71
N GLY A 89 -3.45 -8.87 19.87
CA GLY A 89 -4.07 -10.15 20.18
C GLY A 89 -3.23 -11.01 21.13
N ILE A 90 -3.92 -11.86 21.88
CA ILE A 90 -3.32 -12.92 22.71
C ILE A 90 -4.23 -14.14 22.56
N HIS A 91 -3.70 -15.22 22.00
CA HIS A 91 -4.47 -16.42 21.71
C HIS A 91 -5.31 -16.89 22.91
N GLY A 92 -6.62 -17.04 22.69
CA GLY A 92 -7.57 -17.49 23.70
C GLY A 92 -7.86 -16.51 24.84
N ARG A 93 -7.33 -15.28 24.80
CA ARG A 93 -7.49 -14.27 25.86
C ARG A 93 -7.98 -12.92 25.37
N GLN A 94 -7.45 -12.42 24.27
CA GLN A 94 -7.72 -11.07 23.76
C GLN A 94 -7.70 -11.10 22.24
N LEU A 95 -8.75 -10.55 21.61
CA LEU A 95 -8.75 -10.36 20.17
C LEU A 95 -8.06 -9.03 19.81
N PRO A 96 -7.27 -8.98 18.73
CA PRO A 96 -6.70 -7.75 18.21
C PRO A 96 -7.78 -6.82 17.66
N GLU A 97 -7.56 -5.53 17.86
CA GLU A 97 -8.30 -4.45 17.24
C GLU A 97 -7.33 -3.46 16.57
N GLY A 98 -7.70 -2.96 15.38
CA GLY A 98 -6.89 -2.00 14.64
C GLY A 98 -7.72 -0.87 14.05
N VAL A 99 -7.12 0.31 13.91
CA VAL A 99 -7.72 1.45 13.24
C VAL A 99 -6.94 1.79 11.99
N LEU A 100 -7.64 2.06 10.90
CA LEU A 100 -7.10 2.72 9.72
C LEU A 100 -7.55 4.18 9.73
N VAL A 101 -6.58 5.07 9.79
CA VAL A 101 -6.75 6.52 9.69
C VAL A 101 -6.35 6.96 8.29
N CYS A 102 -7.27 7.57 7.54
CA CYS A 102 -7.02 8.18 6.24
C CYS A 102 -7.71 9.54 6.14
N ASN A 103 -7.40 10.31 5.10
CA ASN A 103 -7.99 11.63 4.86
C ASN A 103 -8.53 11.75 3.42
N PHE A 104 -9.30 10.75 3.00
CA PHE A 104 -9.93 10.72 1.68
C PHE A 104 -11.09 11.71 1.58
N ALA A 105 -11.27 12.26 0.37
CA ALA A 105 -12.39 13.14 0.05
C ALA A 105 -13.75 12.47 0.35
N GLY A 106 -14.78 13.28 0.61
CA GLY A 106 -16.07 12.82 1.09
C GLY A 106 -16.26 13.06 2.59
N GLY A 107 -17.13 12.26 3.21
CA GLY A 107 -17.47 12.40 4.63
C GLY A 107 -18.50 13.49 4.93
N THR A 108 -19.00 14.18 3.90
CA THR A 108 -20.10 15.13 4.02
C THR A 108 -21.33 14.61 3.26
N PRO A 109 -22.56 14.85 3.77
CA PRO A 109 -23.78 14.41 3.08
C PRO A 109 -23.86 14.99 1.66
N GLY A 110 -24.03 14.11 0.66
CA GLY A 110 -24.14 14.48 -0.75
C GLY A 110 -22.82 14.60 -1.51
N ASP A 111 -21.66 14.54 -0.85
CA ASP A 111 -20.36 14.44 -1.51
C ASP A 111 -19.99 12.95 -1.73
N PRO A 112 -19.90 12.48 -2.99
CA PRO A 112 -19.55 11.08 -3.28
C PRO A 112 -18.10 10.73 -2.92
N GLY A 113 -17.25 11.70 -2.59
CA GLY A 113 -15.85 11.45 -2.20
C GLY A 113 -15.03 10.83 -3.33
N LEU A 114 -14.93 11.52 -4.47
CA LEU A 114 -14.24 10.99 -5.66
C LEU A 114 -12.73 10.90 -5.43
N MET A 115 -12.25 9.69 -5.22
CA MET A 115 -10.85 9.36 -4.93
C MET A 115 -9.98 9.43 -6.19
N GLN A 116 -8.70 9.76 -6.02
CA GLN A 116 -7.69 9.55 -7.05
C GLN A 116 -7.34 8.07 -7.14
N TYR A 117 -6.82 7.61 -8.28
CA TYR A 117 -6.38 6.22 -8.39
C TYR A 117 -5.31 5.85 -7.34
N GLY A 118 -4.35 6.76 -7.08
CA GLY A 118 -3.37 6.56 -6.02
C GLY A 118 -3.99 6.40 -4.63
N ASP A 119 -5.08 7.11 -4.33
CA ASP A 119 -5.82 6.98 -3.07
C ASP A 119 -6.43 5.57 -2.93
N VAL A 120 -6.93 5.01 -4.04
CA VAL A 120 -7.51 3.65 -4.08
C VAL A 120 -6.44 2.59 -3.79
N VAL A 121 -5.25 2.75 -4.38
CA VAL A 121 -4.08 1.88 -4.14
C VAL A 121 -3.62 1.98 -2.68
N VAL A 122 -3.47 3.20 -2.16
CA VAL A 122 -3.07 3.43 -0.76
C VAL A 122 -4.09 2.87 0.23
N PHE A 123 -5.39 2.94 -0.07
CA PHE A 123 -6.40 2.34 0.81
C PHE A 123 -6.17 0.83 0.96
N LEU A 124 -5.90 0.11 -0.12
CA LEU A 124 -5.63 -1.32 -0.03
C LEU A 124 -4.29 -1.63 0.66
N HIS A 125 -3.25 -0.81 0.43
CA HIS A 125 -1.98 -0.89 1.15
C HIS A 125 -2.21 -0.88 2.67
N GLU A 126 -2.89 0.16 3.16
CA GLU A 126 -3.14 0.31 4.59
C GLU A 126 -4.08 -0.74 5.15
N PHE A 127 -5.09 -1.13 4.37
CA PHE A 127 -5.96 -2.26 4.75
C PHE A 127 -5.17 -3.57 4.89
N GLY A 128 -4.06 -3.72 4.15
CA GLY A 128 -3.11 -4.81 4.32
C GLY A 128 -2.48 -4.88 5.71
N HIS A 129 -2.03 -3.73 6.22
CA HIS A 129 -1.51 -3.63 7.59
C HIS A 129 -2.56 -4.03 8.63
N LEU A 130 -3.82 -3.61 8.45
CA LEU A 130 -4.92 -4.04 9.33
C LEU A 130 -5.09 -5.56 9.31
N MET A 131 -5.08 -6.16 8.12
CA MET A 131 -5.26 -7.59 7.97
C MET A 131 -4.07 -8.38 8.53
N HIS A 132 -2.85 -7.88 8.35
CA HIS A 132 -1.66 -8.48 8.94
C HIS A 132 -1.70 -8.41 10.47
N HIS A 133 -2.16 -7.29 11.04
CA HIS A 133 -2.37 -7.17 12.48
C HIS A 133 -3.35 -8.21 13.02
N LEU A 134 -4.52 -8.33 12.39
CA LEU A 134 -5.56 -9.24 12.86
C LEU A 134 -5.16 -10.70 12.69
N ILE A 135 -4.61 -11.08 11.54
CA ILE A 135 -4.23 -12.47 11.24
C ILE A 135 -2.96 -12.87 12.01
N GLY A 136 -1.96 -11.98 12.05
CA GLY A 136 -0.67 -12.24 12.69
C GLY A 136 -0.65 -12.02 14.19
N SER A 137 -1.72 -11.53 14.81
CA SER A 137 -1.83 -11.39 16.27
C SER A 137 -2.67 -12.50 16.91
N GLN A 138 -2.73 -13.69 16.30
CA GLN A 138 -3.38 -14.87 16.90
C GLN A 138 -2.40 -15.75 17.69
N ASN A 139 -1.23 -15.20 18.03
CA ASN A 139 -0.12 -15.90 18.68
C ASN A 139 -0.20 -15.85 20.22
N ALA A 140 0.71 -16.59 20.88
CA ALA A 140 0.65 -16.82 22.32
C ALA A 140 1.03 -15.57 23.14
N PHE A 141 1.93 -14.74 22.60
CA PHE A 141 2.44 -13.56 23.27
C PHE A 141 2.10 -12.27 22.52
N VAL A 142 1.89 -11.20 23.28
CA VAL A 142 1.60 -9.85 22.74
C VAL A 142 2.71 -9.35 21.80
N GLY A 143 3.94 -9.82 22.03
CA GLY A 143 5.13 -9.49 21.24
C GLY A 143 5.21 -10.14 19.87
N GLU A 144 4.27 -11.03 19.54
CA GLU A 144 4.31 -11.91 18.36
C GLU A 144 3.33 -11.48 17.25
N GLY A 145 2.89 -10.22 17.27
CA GLY A 145 1.88 -9.67 16.35
C GLY A 145 2.42 -9.27 14.98
N GLY A 146 1.52 -9.08 14.00
CA GLY A 146 1.88 -8.69 12.62
C GLY A 146 2.53 -7.30 12.50
N PHE A 147 2.27 -6.39 13.44
CA PHE A 147 2.96 -5.08 13.54
C PHE A 147 4.35 -5.15 14.21
N LEU A 148 4.73 -6.32 14.72
CA LEU A 148 5.95 -6.52 15.50
C LEU A 148 6.98 -7.37 14.74
N VAL A 149 6.75 -7.58 13.44
CA VAL A 149 7.76 -8.12 12.52
C VAL A 149 8.92 -7.14 12.37
N GLU A 150 10.03 -7.59 11.81
CA GLU A 150 11.19 -6.74 11.57
C GLU A 150 10.81 -5.52 10.71
N GLY A 151 11.34 -4.35 11.09
CA GLY A 151 11.01 -3.09 10.43
C GLY A 151 11.46 -3.02 8.97
N ASP A 152 12.38 -3.91 8.56
CA ASP A 152 12.84 -4.08 7.18
C ASP A 152 12.01 -5.08 6.34
N PHE A 153 10.84 -5.46 6.87
CA PHE A 153 9.86 -6.35 6.24
C PHE A 153 8.41 -5.84 6.34
N ILE A 154 8.13 -4.92 7.26
CA ILE A 154 6.76 -4.53 7.61
C ILE A 154 5.96 -4.00 6.42
N GLU A 155 6.59 -3.33 5.45
CA GLU A 155 5.91 -2.81 4.26
C GLU A 155 5.82 -3.82 3.11
N ALA A 156 6.54 -4.94 3.13
CA ALA A 156 6.47 -5.91 2.03
C ALA A 156 5.05 -6.50 1.87
N PRO A 157 4.35 -6.90 2.96
CA PRO A 157 2.95 -7.31 2.88
C PRO A 157 2.00 -6.28 2.26
N SER A 158 2.07 -5.02 2.70
CA SER A 158 1.17 -3.94 2.26
C SER A 158 1.46 -3.52 0.83
N GLN A 159 2.74 -3.36 0.47
CA GLN A 159 3.16 -2.98 -0.88
C GLN A 159 2.86 -4.04 -1.94
N MET A 160 2.77 -5.32 -1.56
CA MET A 160 2.33 -6.38 -2.47
C MET A 160 0.87 -6.16 -2.88
N LEU A 161 0.04 -5.71 -1.94
CA LEU A 161 -1.39 -5.51 -2.19
C LEU A 161 -1.67 -4.37 -3.18
N GLU A 162 -0.80 -3.37 -3.23
CA GLU A 162 -0.88 -2.26 -4.20
C GLU A 162 -1.05 -2.79 -5.64
N GLU A 163 -0.34 -3.87 -5.98
CA GLU A 163 -0.31 -4.42 -7.33
C GLU A 163 -1.62 -5.12 -7.72
N PHE A 164 -2.49 -5.49 -6.78
CA PHE A 164 -3.79 -6.09 -7.11
C PHE A 164 -4.70 -5.11 -7.85
N PHE A 165 -4.61 -3.81 -7.56
CA PHE A 165 -5.38 -2.79 -8.27
C PHE A 165 -4.73 -2.31 -9.58
N HIS A 166 -3.59 -2.91 -9.95
CA HIS A 166 -3.01 -2.83 -11.29
C HIS A 166 -3.59 -3.90 -12.23
N ASP A 167 -4.46 -4.79 -11.74
CA ASP A 167 -5.26 -5.70 -12.57
C ASP A 167 -6.65 -5.15 -12.90
N TYR A 168 -7.05 -5.27 -14.17
CA TYR A 168 -8.37 -4.79 -14.60
C TYR A 168 -9.50 -5.61 -13.99
N GLY A 169 -9.35 -6.93 -13.89
CA GLY A 169 -10.39 -7.82 -13.36
C GLY A 169 -10.73 -7.49 -11.90
N VAL A 170 -9.70 -7.25 -11.09
CA VAL A 170 -9.86 -6.82 -9.70
C VAL A 170 -10.46 -5.41 -9.62
N LEU A 171 -9.85 -4.41 -10.27
CA LEU A 171 -10.29 -3.01 -10.14
C LEU A 171 -11.70 -2.77 -10.71
N SER A 172 -12.00 -3.33 -11.88
CA SER A 172 -13.30 -3.15 -12.54
C SER A 172 -14.48 -3.83 -11.82
N SER A 173 -14.20 -4.72 -10.86
CA SER A 173 -15.23 -5.36 -10.04
C SER A 173 -16.03 -4.35 -9.19
N PHE A 174 -15.40 -3.24 -8.80
CA PHE A 174 -16.02 -2.18 -7.99
C PHE A 174 -15.94 -0.78 -8.60
N ALA A 175 -15.05 -0.53 -9.57
CA ALA A 175 -14.90 0.79 -10.19
C ALA A 175 -16.07 1.12 -11.14
N ARG A 176 -17.04 1.90 -10.66
CA ARG A 176 -18.21 2.33 -11.45
C ARG A 176 -18.43 3.82 -11.38
N HIS A 177 -18.82 4.41 -12.50
CA HIS A 177 -19.09 5.84 -12.59
C HIS A 177 -20.21 6.25 -11.63
N TYR A 178 -19.95 7.23 -10.77
CA TYR A 178 -20.87 7.60 -9.68
C TYR A 178 -22.26 8.08 -10.15
N GLN A 179 -22.37 8.60 -11.38
CA GLN A 179 -23.64 9.05 -11.97
C GLN A 179 -24.32 8.02 -12.89
N THR A 180 -23.55 7.30 -13.72
CA THR A 180 -24.10 6.44 -14.78
C THR A 180 -24.13 4.97 -14.36
N GLY A 181 -23.34 4.58 -13.35
CA GLY A 181 -23.17 3.19 -12.92
C GLY A 181 -22.32 2.33 -13.87
N GLU A 182 -21.81 2.92 -14.96
CA GLU A 182 -20.99 2.24 -15.96
C GLU A 182 -19.66 1.78 -15.36
N VAL A 183 -19.21 0.59 -15.74
CA VAL A 183 -17.92 0.04 -15.32
C VAL A 183 -16.79 0.85 -15.95
N LEU A 184 -15.68 0.99 -15.23
CA LEU A 184 -14.44 1.59 -15.74
C LEU A 184 -14.08 1.01 -17.13
N PRO A 185 -14.06 1.84 -18.20
CA PRO A 185 -13.71 1.36 -19.52
C PRO A 185 -12.29 0.81 -19.58
N ARG A 186 -12.10 -0.35 -20.21
CA ARG A 186 -10.79 -1.00 -20.34
C ARG A 186 -9.74 -0.12 -21.02
N ASP A 187 -10.14 0.68 -22.01
CA ASP A 187 -9.26 1.65 -22.67
C ASP A 187 -8.75 2.72 -21.68
N LEU A 188 -9.64 3.30 -20.87
CA LEU A 188 -9.27 4.28 -19.85
C LEU A 188 -8.31 3.68 -18.81
N PHE A 189 -8.59 2.46 -18.35
CA PHE A 189 -7.69 1.72 -17.46
C PHE A 189 -6.32 1.47 -18.09
N THR A 190 -6.26 1.08 -19.36
CA THR A 190 -5.01 0.81 -20.08
C THR A 190 -4.17 2.08 -20.20
N ARG A 191 -4.79 3.23 -20.49
CA ARG A 191 -4.09 4.53 -20.51
C ARG A 191 -3.61 4.94 -19.11
N MET A 192 -4.43 4.72 -18.08
CA MET A 192 -4.08 5.02 -16.69
C MET A 192 -2.86 4.22 -16.23
N THR A 193 -2.87 2.90 -16.39
CA THR A 193 -1.78 2.00 -15.97
C THR A 193 -0.49 2.27 -16.73
N ARG A 194 -0.57 2.56 -18.04
CA ARG A 194 0.60 2.99 -18.81
C ARG A 194 1.17 4.33 -18.34
N ALA A 195 0.31 5.28 -17.99
CA ALA A 195 0.72 6.57 -17.43
C ALA A 195 1.27 6.45 -16.00
N ASP A 196 0.82 5.44 -15.25
CA ASP A 196 1.36 5.10 -13.92
C ASP A 196 2.78 4.54 -14.02
N ALA A 197 3.03 3.62 -14.97
CA ALA A 197 4.36 3.09 -15.24
C ALA A 197 5.38 4.17 -15.60
N TYR A 198 4.92 5.24 -16.26
CA TYR A 198 5.76 6.41 -16.53
C TYR A 198 6.23 7.10 -15.25
N GLY A 199 7.56 7.21 -15.14
CA GLY A 199 8.24 7.91 -14.06
C GLY A 199 8.56 7.04 -12.84
N ARG A 200 8.32 5.71 -12.90
CA ARG A 200 8.73 4.78 -11.83
C ARG A 200 10.22 4.90 -11.52
N ALA A 201 11.07 4.97 -12.54
CA ALA A 201 12.52 5.14 -12.35
C ALA A 201 12.88 6.42 -11.56
N SER A 202 12.32 7.56 -11.93
CA SER A 202 12.52 8.81 -11.19
C SER A 202 11.90 8.76 -9.78
N GLY A 203 10.77 8.06 -9.63
CA GLY A 203 10.17 7.77 -8.32
C GLY A 203 11.11 6.98 -7.41
N GLN A 204 11.76 5.94 -7.94
CA GLN A 204 12.73 5.13 -7.21
C GLN A 204 14.03 5.89 -6.91
N GLN A 205 14.49 6.75 -7.82
CA GLN A 205 15.60 7.67 -7.53
C GLN A 205 15.29 8.56 -6.31
N ARG A 206 14.06 9.09 -6.22
CA ARG A 206 13.62 9.85 -5.05
C ARG A 206 13.56 8.99 -3.78
N GLN A 207 13.12 7.73 -3.86
CA GLN A 207 13.17 6.80 -2.72
C GLN A 207 14.61 6.53 -2.25
N LEU A 208 15.56 6.40 -3.18
CA LEU A 208 16.98 6.27 -2.86
C LEU A 208 17.56 7.55 -2.23
N MET A 209 17.11 8.72 -2.67
CA MET A 209 17.46 9.99 -2.04
C MET A 209 17.00 10.03 -0.58
N TYR A 210 15.73 9.72 -0.31
CA TYR A 210 15.18 9.67 1.04
C TYR A 210 15.92 8.64 1.92
N THR A 211 16.27 7.50 1.34
CA THR A 211 17.09 6.46 1.98
C THR A 211 18.45 7.00 2.41
N ALA A 212 19.16 7.67 1.49
CA ALA A 212 20.48 8.23 1.78
C ALA A 212 20.42 9.32 2.86
N VAL A 213 19.48 10.26 2.73
CA VAL A 213 19.26 11.32 3.73
C VAL A 213 18.98 10.73 5.11
N SER A 214 18.06 9.77 5.18
CA SER A 214 17.71 9.05 6.42
C SER A 214 18.93 8.37 7.04
N LEU A 215 19.73 7.64 6.26
CA LEU A 215 20.89 6.93 6.79
C LEU A 215 22.02 7.90 7.19
N ASP A 216 22.30 8.90 6.38
CA ASP A 216 23.45 9.79 6.57
C ASP A 216 23.26 10.73 7.76
N PHE A 217 22.03 11.17 8.05
CA PHE A 217 21.73 11.88 9.31
C PHE A 217 22.01 11.06 10.57
N HIS A 218 21.98 9.72 10.47
CA HIS A 218 22.19 8.81 11.61
C HIS A 218 23.58 8.15 11.61
N THR A 219 24.36 8.33 10.55
CA THR A 219 25.72 7.77 10.43
C THR A 219 26.80 8.83 10.66
N LEU A 220 26.50 10.09 10.34
CA LEU A 220 27.46 11.20 10.51
C LEU A 220 27.52 11.66 11.98
N PRO A 221 28.70 12.10 12.48
CA PRO A 221 28.83 12.60 13.84
C PRO A 221 27.94 13.84 14.07
N PRO A 222 27.15 13.89 15.15
CA PRO A 222 26.24 15.01 15.41
C PRO A 222 26.93 16.38 15.47
N ALA A 223 28.17 16.43 15.97
CA ALA A 223 28.96 17.67 16.08
C ALA A 223 29.31 18.29 14.72
N THR A 224 29.23 17.53 13.64
CA THR A 224 29.59 17.96 12.28
C THR A 224 28.42 17.87 11.32
N LEU A 225 27.23 17.52 11.80
CA LEU A 225 26.06 17.30 10.95
C LEU A 225 25.44 18.64 10.53
N ASP A 226 25.59 18.97 9.26
CA ASP A 226 24.84 20.02 8.58
C ASP A 226 23.73 19.37 7.75
N PHE A 227 22.49 19.47 8.23
CA PHE A 227 21.32 18.88 7.60
C PHE A 227 21.10 19.39 6.17
N ASP A 228 21.35 20.68 5.92
CA ASP A 228 21.13 21.29 4.60
C ASP A 228 22.19 20.83 3.60
N ALA A 229 23.45 20.76 4.03
CA ALA A 229 24.54 20.29 3.17
C ALA A 229 24.37 18.82 2.81
N VAL A 230 24.01 17.97 3.78
CA VAL A 230 23.76 16.54 3.55
C VAL A 230 22.54 16.34 2.66
N TYR A 231 21.41 16.99 2.96
CA TYR A 231 20.22 16.90 2.13
C TYR A 231 20.49 17.34 0.68
N ARG A 232 21.17 18.48 0.47
CA ARG A 232 21.51 18.95 -0.88
C ARG A 232 22.38 17.93 -1.62
N ARG A 233 23.44 17.43 -0.98
CA ARG A 233 24.33 16.43 -1.58
C ARG A 233 23.56 15.19 -2.04
N ASP A 234 22.67 14.68 -1.20
CA ASP A 234 21.91 13.47 -1.51
C ASP A 234 20.82 13.74 -2.54
N PHE A 235 20.19 14.92 -2.51
CA PHE A 235 19.28 15.38 -3.54
C PHE A 235 19.95 15.39 -4.91
N GLU A 236 21.11 16.04 -5.03
CA GLU A 236 21.86 16.16 -6.29
C GLU A 236 22.45 14.82 -6.76
N ARG A 237 22.77 13.91 -5.84
CA ARG A 237 23.28 12.56 -6.18
C ARG A 237 22.23 11.71 -6.90
N PHE A 238 20.98 11.80 -6.48
CA PHE A 238 19.92 10.89 -6.94
C PHE A 238 18.93 11.53 -7.90
N ASN A 239 18.77 12.86 -7.88
CA ASN A 239 17.81 13.56 -8.73
C ASN A 239 18.53 14.33 -9.85
N THR A 240 17.89 14.38 -11.02
CA THR A 240 18.39 15.15 -12.16
C THR A 240 17.82 16.57 -12.23
N SER A 241 16.84 16.89 -11.39
CA SER A 241 16.27 18.23 -11.26
C SER A 241 17.21 19.15 -10.49
N ALA A 242 17.18 20.46 -10.80
CA ALA A 242 17.91 21.45 -10.02
C ALA A 242 17.38 21.51 -8.57
N PHE A 243 18.29 21.61 -7.61
CA PHE A 243 17.95 21.88 -6.22
C PHE A 243 17.31 23.28 -6.08
N VAL A 244 16.27 23.40 -5.26
CA VAL A 244 15.61 24.68 -5.01
C VAL A 244 16.26 25.34 -3.78
N PRO A 245 16.92 26.51 -3.91
CA PRO A 245 17.55 27.17 -2.76
C PRO A 245 16.53 27.45 -1.63
N GLY A 246 16.92 27.14 -0.39
CA GLY A 246 16.05 27.27 0.79
C GLY A 246 15.07 26.12 1.00
N ASP A 247 15.18 25.03 0.22
CA ASP A 247 14.44 23.80 0.49
C ASP A 247 15.02 23.07 1.72
N HIS A 248 14.19 22.91 2.73
CA HIS A 248 14.49 22.20 3.98
C HIS A 248 13.52 21.02 4.14
N PHE A 249 13.29 20.24 3.07
CA PHE A 249 12.40 19.07 3.08
C PHE A 249 12.57 18.20 4.33
N TRP A 250 13.81 17.99 4.79
CA TRP A 250 14.14 17.21 5.98
C TRP A 250 13.41 17.67 7.25
N ALA A 251 13.08 18.97 7.40
CA ALA A 251 12.33 19.49 8.55
C ALA A 251 10.85 19.07 8.55
N SER A 252 10.35 18.61 7.40
CA SER A 252 9.01 18.05 7.21
C SER A 252 9.01 16.56 6.93
N PHE A 253 10.18 15.93 6.89
CA PHE A 253 10.33 14.52 6.60
C PHE A 253 10.13 13.69 7.88
N THR A 254 8.86 13.53 8.25
CA THR A 254 8.45 12.95 9.53
C THR A 254 8.89 11.50 9.74
N HIS A 255 9.21 10.76 8.67
CA HIS A 255 9.79 9.42 8.77
C HIS A 255 11.06 9.40 9.61
N LEU A 256 11.81 10.50 9.71
CA LEU A 256 12.96 10.62 10.59
C LEU A 256 12.62 10.42 12.09
N ASN A 257 11.38 10.67 12.51
CA ASN A 257 10.93 10.55 13.91
C ASN A 257 10.32 9.18 14.28
N GLY A 258 10.31 8.21 13.36
CA GLY A 258 9.81 6.85 13.62
C GLY A 258 10.65 5.79 12.90
N TYR A 259 10.83 5.93 11.59
CA TYR A 259 11.72 5.07 10.80
C TYR A 259 13.20 5.39 11.08
N SER A 260 13.53 6.62 11.49
CA SER A 260 14.91 7.03 11.81
C SER A 260 15.86 6.74 10.63
N SER A 261 16.80 5.80 10.77
CA SER A 261 17.76 5.36 9.74
C SER A 261 17.21 4.31 8.78
N ASN A 262 15.97 3.85 8.98
CA ASN A 262 15.44 2.65 8.34
C ASN A 262 14.59 2.95 7.10
N TYR A 263 14.66 4.16 6.52
CA TYR A 263 13.85 4.48 5.34
C TYR A 263 14.20 3.61 4.12
N TYR A 264 15.39 3.01 4.09
CA TYR A 264 15.79 2.04 3.06
C TYR A 264 14.79 0.89 2.89
N THR A 265 14.03 0.59 3.95
CA THR A 265 13.03 -0.49 3.95
C THR A 265 12.03 -0.34 2.83
N TYR A 266 11.57 0.87 2.49
CA TYR A 266 10.57 1.06 1.44
C TYR A 266 11.00 0.50 0.08
N VAL A 267 12.30 0.54 -0.25
CA VAL A 267 12.82 -0.02 -1.50
C VAL A 267 13.05 -1.52 -1.38
N LEU A 268 13.57 -1.98 -0.23
CA LEU A 268 13.78 -3.41 0.03
C LEU A 268 12.46 -4.17 0.05
N ASP A 269 11.47 -3.65 0.77
CA ASP A 269 10.12 -4.17 0.84
C ASP A 269 9.46 -4.21 -0.53
N LYS A 270 9.68 -3.22 -1.41
CA LYS A 270 9.10 -3.23 -2.75
C LYS A 270 9.66 -4.35 -3.60
N VAL A 271 10.94 -4.69 -3.43
CA VAL A 271 11.56 -5.85 -4.09
C VAL A 271 10.88 -7.13 -3.64
N ILE A 272 10.72 -7.32 -2.31
CA ILE A 272 10.08 -8.51 -1.73
C ILE A 272 8.62 -8.60 -2.17
N ALA A 273 7.87 -7.50 -2.06
CA ALA A 273 6.47 -7.36 -2.43
C ALA A 273 6.21 -7.75 -3.89
N LEU A 274 7.04 -7.30 -4.82
CA LEU A 274 6.90 -7.64 -6.23
C LEU A 274 7.24 -9.11 -6.51
N ASP A 275 8.21 -9.67 -5.79
CA ASP A 275 8.54 -11.10 -5.92
C ASP A 275 7.45 -11.99 -5.31
N PHE A 276 6.81 -11.53 -4.22
CA PHE A 276 5.61 -12.14 -3.65
C PHE A 276 4.44 -12.10 -4.64
N PHE A 277 4.15 -10.91 -5.21
CA PHE A 277 3.07 -10.74 -6.18
C PHE A 277 3.27 -11.63 -7.41
N ALA A 278 4.51 -11.84 -7.85
CA ALA A 278 4.83 -12.74 -8.96
C ALA A 278 4.48 -14.22 -8.70
N GLN A 279 4.16 -14.62 -7.46
CA GLN A 279 3.66 -15.96 -7.13
C GLN A 279 2.16 -16.13 -7.37
N PHE A 280 1.43 -15.05 -7.63
CA PHE A 280 -0.01 -15.09 -7.90
C PHE A 280 -0.29 -15.37 -9.38
N ASP A 281 -1.34 -16.15 -9.65
CA ASP A 281 -1.78 -16.42 -11.01
C ASP A 281 -2.40 -15.15 -11.62
N PRO A 282 -1.81 -14.57 -12.69
CA PRO A 282 -2.34 -13.35 -13.30
C PRO A 282 -3.74 -13.53 -13.90
N HIS A 283 -4.18 -14.76 -14.16
CA HIS A 283 -5.53 -15.04 -14.65
C HIS A 283 -6.54 -15.28 -13.51
N ASN A 284 -6.07 -15.41 -12.27
CA ASN A 284 -6.91 -15.71 -11.11
C ASN A 284 -6.29 -15.18 -9.80
N LEU A 285 -5.95 -13.89 -9.77
CA LEU A 285 -5.19 -13.27 -8.66
C LEU A 285 -5.82 -13.52 -7.29
N LEU A 286 -7.13 -13.38 -7.15
CA LEU A 286 -7.81 -13.45 -5.85
C LEU A 286 -8.21 -14.86 -5.41
N ARG A 287 -8.38 -15.82 -6.33
CA ARG A 287 -8.92 -17.15 -6.00
C ARG A 287 -7.97 -18.30 -6.31
N GLY A 288 -6.73 -18.00 -6.67
CA GLY A 288 -5.66 -18.99 -6.79
C GLY A 288 -5.18 -19.50 -5.43
N ALA A 289 -4.35 -20.55 -5.44
CA ALA A 289 -3.79 -21.12 -4.20
C ALA A 289 -2.79 -20.20 -3.48
N ALA A 290 -2.26 -19.19 -4.18
CA ALA A 290 -1.25 -18.28 -3.63
C ALA A 290 -1.77 -17.46 -2.44
N GLY A 291 -3.04 -17.06 -2.41
CA GLY A 291 -3.63 -16.26 -1.31
C GLY A 291 -3.55 -16.98 0.04
N MET A 292 -4.02 -18.24 0.11
CA MET A 292 -3.93 -19.03 1.33
C MET A 292 -2.48 -19.33 1.72
N ARG A 293 -1.59 -19.66 0.77
CA ARG A 293 -0.17 -19.85 1.07
C ARG A 293 0.46 -18.59 1.66
N TYR A 294 0.15 -17.43 1.08
CA TYR A 294 0.63 -16.13 1.54
C TYR A 294 0.16 -15.86 2.97
N ARG A 295 -1.14 -16.03 3.23
CA ARG A 295 -1.70 -15.89 4.57
C ARG A 295 -0.98 -16.78 5.59
N GLN A 296 -0.81 -18.07 5.28
CA GLN A 296 -0.21 -19.04 6.20
C GLN A 296 1.31 -18.84 6.42
N ALA A 297 2.04 -18.48 5.36
CA ALA A 297 3.50 -18.36 5.42
C ALA A 297 3.98 -16.98 5.86
N VAL A 298 3.21 -15.93 5.59
CA VAL A 298 3.63 -14.53 5.81
C VAL A 298 2.85 -13.86 6.94
N LEU A 299 1.52 -14.01 6.99
CA LEU A 299 0.69 -13.24 7.92
C LEU A 299 0.49 -13.94 9.26
N GLU A 300 0.03 -15.20 9.24
CA GLU A 300 -0.30 -15.96 10.45
C GLU A 300 0.86 -16.10 11.44
N PRO A 301 2.13 -16.28 11.01
CA PRO A 301 3.24 -16.36 11.94
C PRO A 301 3.48 -15.08 12.74
N GLY A 302 3.00 -13.91 12.27
CA GLY A 302 3.39 -12.62 12.83
C GLY A 302 4.91 -12.54 12.97
N SER A 303 5.41 -12.14 14.14
CA SER A 303 6.85 -12.09 14.44
C SER A 303 7.40 -13.31 15.18
N THR A 304 6.71 -14.46 15.14
CA THR A 304 7.19 -15.71 15.76
C THR A 304 8.41 -16.32 15.04
N ARG A 305 8.73 -15.84 13.84
CA ARG A 305 9.88 -16.27 13.04
C ARG A 305 10.55 -15.07 12.39
N PRO A 306 11.84 -15.19 12.03
CA PRO A 306 12.52 -14.11 11.31
C PRO A 306 11.86 -13.82 9.96
N ALA A 307 11.67 -12.56 9.61
CA ALA A 307 11.08 -12.13 8.33
C ALA A 307 11.74 -12.80 7.10
N ALA A 308 13.07 -12.90 7.10
CA ALA A 308 13.80 -13.58 6.02
C ALA A 308 13.38 -15.05 5.85
N GLN A 309 12.98 -15.73 6.93
CA GLN A 309 12.42 -17.07 6.85
C GLN A 309 11.00 -17.05 6.27
N LEU A 310 10.14 -16.12 6.69
CA LEU A 310 8.79 -15.97 6.12
C LEU A 310 8.83 -15.76 4.60
N VAL A 311 9.76 -14.90 4.14
CA VAL A 311 10.02 -14.65 2.72
C VAL A 311 10.38 -15.94 1.98
N ARG A 312 11.35 -16.71 2.50
CA ARG A 312 11.76 -17.98 1.90
C ARG A 312 10.66 -19.02 1.91
N ASP A 313 9.92 -19.14 3.01
CA ASP A 313 8.85 -20.11 3.17
C ASP A 313 7.73 -19.86 2.14
N PHE A 314 7.40 -18.60 1.85
CA PHE A 314 6.42 -18.26 0.82
C PHE A 314 6.93 -18.42 -0.62
N LEU A 315 8.15 -17.91 -0.90
CA LEU A 315 8.74 -17.95 -2.24
C LEU A 315 9.24 -19.35 -2.63
N GLY A 316 9.58 -20.20 -1.67
CA GLY A 316 10.27 -21.47 -1.89
C GLY A 316 11.73 -21.32 -2.33
N ARG A 317 12.28 -20.11 -2.25
CA ARG A 317 13.64 -19.72 -2.64
C ARG A 317 14.01 -18.38 -2.00
N GLU A 318 15.28 -17.97 -2.14
CA GLU A 318 15.69 -16.60 -1.80
C GLU A 318 15.00 -15.55 -2.69
N PRO A 319 14.78 -14.32 -2.18
CA PRO A 319 14.20 -13.23 -2.96
C PRO A 319 15.10 -12.82 -4.14
N SER A 320 14.47 -12.41 -5.24
CA SER A 320 15.15 -11.96 -6.46
C SER A 320 14.71 -10.56 -6.89
N LEU A 321 15.62 -9.82 -7.54
CA LEU A 321 15.34 -8.52 -8.16
C LEU A 321 14.59 -8.63 -9.49
N ASP A 322 14.34 -9.83 -10.02
CA ASP A 322 13.79 -9.98 -11.37
C ASP A 322 12.38 -9.41 -11.52
N ALA A 323 11.51 -9.60 -10.52
CA ALA A 323 10.17 -9.03 -10.51
C ALA A 323 10.22 -7.50 -10.44
N TYR A 324 11.08 -6.95 -9.58
CA TYR A 324 11.35 -5.53 -9.48
C TYR A 324 11.85 -4.93 -10.81
N ARG A 325 12.79 -5.61 -11.48
CA ARG A 325 13.31 -5.17 -12.79
C ARG A 325 12.21 -5.12 -13.84
N ARG A 326 11.35 -6.14 -13.93
CA ARG A 326 10.20 -6.13 -14.87
C ARG A 326 9.24 -4.99 -14.55
N TRP A 327 8.90 -4.81 -13.28
CA TRP A 327 8.01 -3.73 -12.84
C TRP A 327 8.56 -2.32 -13.18
N MET A 328 9.88 -2.14 -13.05
CA MET A 328 10.58 -0.90 -13.45
C MET A 328 10.54 -0.65 -14.95
N LEU A 329 10.55 -1.71 -15.77
CA LEU A 329 10.61 -1.64 -17.24
C LEU A 329 9.23 -1.69 -17.92
N ALA A 330 8.15 -1.86 -17.16
CA ALA A 330 6.79 -2.05 -17.68
C ALA A 330 6.31 -0.94 -18.65
N GLU A 331 6.87 0.29 -18.55
CA GLU A 331 6.60 1.35 -19.51
C GLU A 331 7.00 0.96 -20.96
N PHE A 332 8.08 0.19 -21.11
CA PHE A 332 8.68 -0.14 -22.40
C PHE A 332 8.05 -1.38 -23.04
N ASP A 333 7.48 -2.30 -22.26
CA ASP A 333 6.84 -3.53 -22.76
C ASP A 333 5.62 -3.22 -23.66
N ALA A 334 4.87 -2.14 -23.38
CA ALA A 334 3.72 -1.71 -24.19
C ALA A 334 4.11 -1.04 -25.53
N ALA A 335 5.37 -0.59 -25.66
CA ALA A 335 5.85 0.07 -26.88
C ALA A 335 6.25 -0.94 -27.97
N GLU A 336 6.73 -2.13 -27.60
CA GLU A 336 7.14 -3.17 -28.56
C GLU A 336 5.95 -3.81 -29.28
N THR A 337 4.81 -3.97 -28.60
CA THR A 337 3.59 -4.54 -29.19
C THR A 337 2.93 -3.62 -30.23
N THR A 338 3.06 -2.30 -30.08
CA THR A 338 2.52 -1.32 -31.04
C THR A 338 3.46 -1.06 -32.22
N ALA A 339 4.78 -1.22 -32.06
CA ALA A 339 5.74 -1.18 -33.18
C ALA A 339 5.66 -2.42 -34.08
N SER A 340 5.31 -3.58 -33.50
CA SER A 340 5.12 -4.83 -34.26
C SER A 340 3.80 -4.86 -35.07
N SER A 341 2.75 -4.13 -34.67
CA SER A 341 1.47 -4.10 -35.39
C SER A 341 1.42 -3.07 -36.52
N SER A 342 2.27 -2.04 -36.49
CA SER A 342 2.41 -1.06 -37.57
C SER A 342 3.39 -1.47 -38.68
N ALA A 343 4.11 -2.58 -38.47
CA ALA A 343 5.06 -3.16 -39.43
C ALA A 343 4.50 -4.39 -40.19
N ARG A 344 3.18 -4.62 -40.15
CA ARG A 344 2.50 -5.70 -40.89
C ARG A 344 1.43 -5.17 -41.82
#